data_AF-A0A7K1XU41-F1
#
_entry.id   AF-A0A7K1XU41-F1
#
_cell.length_a   1.000
_cell.length_b   1.000
_cell.length_c   1.000
_cell.angle_alpha   90.00
_cell.angle_beta   90.00
_cell.angle_gamma   90.00
#
_symmetry.space_group_name_H-M   'P 1'
#
loop_
_entity.id
_entity.type
_entity.pdbx_description
1 polymer ?
#
loop_
_entity_poly.entity_id
_entity_poly.type
_entity_poly.pdbx_seq_one_letter_code
_entity_poly.pdbx_strand_id
1 'polypeptide(L)'
;MKSLFATLAALPLFIVSARSQETPSTPSMAVIIKVQDISSVVNLSETRKAALTAYFQKEEAAISSAMANPTTTTQQMEALKRQLRSEFRELLSTQELTSYSLKKRGSPYAIIDTAAHNNGIR
;
A
#
# COMPACT_ATOMS: atom_id res chain seq x y z
N MET A 1 31.37 -38.96 36.85
CA MET A 1 32.35 -37.88 36.63
C MET A 1 32.05 -37.20 35.30
N LYS A 2 31.88 -35.87 35.34
CA LYS A 2 32.08 -34.86 34.28
C LYS A 2 31.50 -35.11 32.87
N SER A 3 30.33 -34.50 32.67
CA SER A 3 29.91 -33.68 31.52
C SER A 3 30.92 -33.48 30.39
N LEU A 4 30.46 -33.61 29.14
CA LEU A 4 30.52 -32.53 28.15
C LEU A 4 29.38 -32.65 27.14
N PHE A 5 28.38 -31.79 27.36
CA PHE A 5 27.41 -31.35 26.38
C PHE A 5 28.13 -30.68 25.20
N ALA A 6 27.66 -30.92 23.98
CA ALA A 6 27.60 -29.90 22.94
C ALA A 6 26.68 -30.38 21.81
N THR A 7 25.38 -30.21 22.05
CA THR A 7 24.33 -30.16 21.03
C THR A 7 24.75 -29.17 19.96
N LEU A 8 25.10 -29.65 18.76
CA LEU A 8 25.38 -28.81 17.60
C LEU A 8 24.03 -28.30 17.06
N ALA A 9 23.45 -27.32 17.75
CA ALA A 9 22.22 -26.66 17.36
C ALA A 9 22.54 -25.50 16.40
N ALA A 10 22.01 -25.63 15.19
CA ALA A 10 21.35 -24.60 14.40
C ALA A 10 21.91 -23.16 14.48
N LEU A 11 22.56 -22.72 13.40
CA LEU A 11 22.42 -21.34 12.94
C LEU A 11 21.84 -21.36 11.51
N PRO A 12 20.53 -21.12 11.32
CA PRO A 12 20.09 -20.58 10.05
C PRO A 12 20.67 -19.16 9.93
N LEU A 13 21.51 -18.97 8.93
CA LEU A 13 21.90 -17.66 8.41
C LEU A 13 20.63 -16.92 7.97
N PHE A 14 20.02 -16.18 8.89
CA PHE A 14 19.07 -15.13 8.54
C PHE A 14 19.87 -14.01 7.89
N ILE A 15 20.03 -14.10 6.57
CA ILE A 15 20.32 -12.93 5.75
C ILE A 15 19.04 -12.08 5.80
N VAL A 16 18.93 -11.26 6.84
CA VAL A 16 18.08 -10.07 6.79
C VAL A 16 18.68 -9.23 5.66
N SER A 17 18.08 -9.32 4.48
CA SER A 17 18.24 -8.27 3.48
C SER A 17 17.75 -7.00 4.16
N ALA A 18 18.69 -6.16 4.57
CA ALA A 18 18.43 -4.79 4.92
C ALA A 18 17.71 -4.18 3.72
N ARG A 19 16.40 -3.97 3.85
CA ARG A 19 15.64 -3.16 2.89
C ARG A 19 16.40 -1.86 2.76
N SER A 20 16.77 -1.50 1.53
CA SER A 20 17.34 -0.20 1.21
C SER A 20 16.57 0.85 2.00
N GLN A 21 17.25 1.49 2.93
CA GLN A 21 16.74 2.66 3.62
C GLN A 21 16.76 3.75 2.54
N GLU A 22 15.69 3.83 1.77
CA GLU A 22 15.45 4.97 0.89
C GLU A 22 15.59 6.21 1.78
N THR A 23 16.61 7.02 1.51
CA THR A 23 16.73 8.38 2.02
C THR A 23 15.35 9.02 1.94
N PRO A 24 14.88 9.76 2.97
CA PRO A 24 13.57 10.37 2.96
C PRO A 24 13.53 11.36 1.79
N SER A 25 13.06 10.86 0.66
CA SER A 25 12.89 11.61 -0.56
C SER A 25 11.76 12.55 -0.24
N THR A 26 11.96 13.86 -0.44
CA THR A 26 10.88 14.82 -0.26
C THR A 26 9.68 14.32 -1.08
N PRO A 27 8.51 14.10 -0.46
CA PRO A 27 7.38 13.56 -1.18
C PRO A 27 6.99 14.47 -2.33
N SER A 28 6.61 13.87 -3.46
CA SER A 28 6.11 14.61 -4.60
C SER A 28 4.86 15.40 -4.22
N MET A 29 4.55 16.47 -4.96
CA MET A 29 3.31 17.20 -4.76
C MET A 29 2.08 16.30 -4.92
N ALA A 30 2.14 15.30 -5.81
CA ALA A 30 1.06 14.33 -6.00
C ALA A 30 0.85 13.47 -4.75
N VAL A 31 1.92 13.02 -4.11
CA VAL A 31 1.85 12.30 -2.82
C VAL A 31 1.23 13.18 -1.74
N ILE A 32 1.69 14.42 -1.60
CA ILE A 32 1.17 15.37 -0.61
C ILE A 32 -0.33 15.58 -0.79
N ILE A 33 -0.78 15.81 -2.03
CA ILE A 33 -2.20 16.00 -2.35
C ILE A 33 -3.02 14.76 -2.01
N LYS A 34 -2.53 13.55 -2.29
CA LYS A 34 -3.26 12.30 -1.95
C LYS A 34 -3.41 12.11 -0.44
N VAL A 35 -2.35 12.35 0.33
CA VAL A 35 -2.40 12.29 1.79
C VAL A 35 -3.36 13.34 2.34
N GLN A 36 -3.29 14.57 1.80
CA GLN A 36 -4.18 15.66 2.19
C GLN A 36 -5.64 15.33 1.88
N ASP A 37 -5.93 14.79 0.70
CA ASP A 37 -7.28 14.38 0.29
C ASP A 37 -7.90 13.37 1.27
N ILE A 38 -7.14 12.35 1.68
CA ILE A 38 -7.60 11.37 2.68
C ILE A 38 -7.77 12.02 4.05
N SER A 39 -6.77 12.78 4.50
CA SER A 39 -6.79 13.43 5.82
C SER A 39 -7.87 14.51 5.94
N SER A 40 -8.40 15.02 4.82
CA SER A 40 -9.53 15.96 4.81
C SER A 40 -10.85 15.30 5.21
N VAL A 41 -10.93 13.97 5.14
CA VAL A 41 -12.14 13.19 5.48
C VAL A 41 -11.92 12.32 6.71
N VAL A 42 -10.73 11.75 6.85
CA VAL A 42 -10.37 10.81 7.92
C VAL A 42 -9.43 11.51 8.90
N ASN A 43 -9.74 11.45 10.20
CA ASN A 43 -8.84 11.98 11.21
C ASN A 43 -7.66 11.02 11.42
N LEU A 44 -6.50 11.39 10.91
CA LEU A 44 -5.29 10.56 10.92
C LEU A 44 -4.25 11.09 11.89
N SER A 45 -3.65 10.20 12.68
CA SER A 45 -2.45 10.51 13.45
C SER A 45 -1.25 10.77 12.52
N GLU A 46 -0.24 11.49 13.02
CA GLU A 46 0.98 11.78 12.25
C GLU A 46 1.68 10.51 11.77
N THR A 47 1.73 9.45 12.60
CA THR A 47 2.28 8.15 12.20
C THR A 47 1.53 7.54 11.01
N ARG A 48 0.20 7.68 10.95
CA ARG A 48 -0.60 7.16 9.83
C ARG A 48 -0.47 8.03 8.58
N LYS A 49 -0.32 9.34 8.72
CA LYS A 49 0.03 10.22 7.59
C LYS A 49 1.39 9.87 7.00
N ALA A 50 2.39 9.57 7.84
CA ALA A 50 3.69 9.10 7.40
C ALA A 50 3.58 7.74 6.67
N ALA A 51 2.78 6.79 7.19
CA ALA A 51 2.54 5.51 6.53
C ALA A 51 1.86 5.68 5.15
N LEU A 52 0.87 6.56 5.04
CA LEU A 52 0.24 6.90 3.75
C LEU A 52 1.21 7.56 2.79
N THR A 53 2.07 8.47 3.29
CA THR A 53 3.10 9.13 2.48
C THR A 53 4.04 8.09 1.89
N ALA A 54 4.56 7.17 2.71
CA ALA A 54 5.43 6.08 2.27
C ALA A 54 4.72 5.15 1.26
N TYR A 55 3.44 4.83 1.51
CA TYR A 55 2.63 4.05 0.57
C TYR A 55 2.50 4.74 -0.79
N PHE A 56 2.17 6.04 -0.83
CA PHE A 56 2.00 6.74 -2.10
C PHE A 56 3.32 6.99 -2.83
N GLN A 57 4.43 7.13 -2.11
CA GLN A 57 5.77 7.15 -2.72
C GLN A 57 6.09 5.80 -3.38
N LYS A 58 5.81 4.69 -2.68
CA LYS A 58 5.92 3.34 -3.25
C LYS A 58 5.03 3.17 -4.48
N GLU A 59 3.78 3.61 -4.40
CA GLU A 59 2.82 3.53 -5.50
C GLU A 59 3.31 4.31 -6.73
N GLU A 60 3.79 5.54 -6.55
CA GLU A 60 4.34 6.38 -7.61
C GLU A 60 5.57 5.73 -8.25
N ALA A 61 6.49 5.20 -7.45
CA ALA A 61 7.67 4.47 -7.93
C ALA A 61 7.28 3.20 -8.72
N ALA A 62 6.33 2.42 -8.20
CA ALA A 62 5.88 1.19 -8.85
C ALA A 62 5.20 1.46 -10.20
N ILE A 63 4.30 2.46 -10.25
CA ILE A 63 3.61 2.85 -11.48
C ILE A 63 4.62 3.43 -12.49
N SER A 64 5.53 4.29 -12.03
CA SER A 64 6.56 4.89 -12.91
C SER A 64 7.48 3.83 -13.51
N SER A 65 7.91 2.86 -12.70
CA SER A 65 8.72 1.72 -13.16
C SER A 65 7.97 0.85 -14.17
N ALA A 66 6.70 0.55 -13.90
CA ALA A 66 5.86 -0.21 -14.81
C ALA A 66 5.62 0.53 -16.14
N MET A 67 5.41 1.86 -16.10
CA MET A 67 5.26 2.68 -17.31
C MET A 67 6.55 2.83 -18.11
N ALA A 68 7.70 2.88 -17.44
CA ALA A 68 9.00 2.97 -18.10
C ALA A 68 9.42 1.66 -18.78
N ASN A 69 8.86 0.52 -18.36
CA ASN A 69 9.14 -0.77 -18.97
C ASN A 69 8.25 -0.99 -20.23
N PRO A 70 8.83 -1.06 -21.44
CA PRO A 70 8.08 -1.19 -22.69
C PRO A 70 7.36 -2.54 -22.87
N THR A 71 7.71 -3.53 -22.05
CA THR A 71 7.08 -4.86 -22.07
C THR A 71 5.87 -4.96 -21.14
N THR A 72 5.61 -3.94 -20.33
CA THR A 72 4.46 -3.92 -19.42
C THR A 72 3.17 -3.86 -20.22
N THR A 73 2.38 -4.92 -20.13
CA THR A 73 1.06 -4.98 -20.75
C THR A 73 0.01 -4.23 -19.95
N THR A 74 -1.08 -3.82 -20.60
CA THR A 74 -2.24 -3.22 -19.92
C THR A 74 -2.78 -4.12 -18.80
N GLN A 75 -2.78 -5.44 -19.00
CA GLN A 75 -3.23 -6.40 -17.98
C GLN A 75 -2.31 -6.41 -16.75
N GLN A 76 -1.00 -6.36 -16.94
CA GLN A 76 -0.03 -6.27 -15.84
C GLN A 76 -0.16 -4.94 -15.09
N MET A 77 -0.36 -3.84 -15.80
CA MET A 77 -0.62 -2.53 -15.21
C MET A 77 -1.89 -2.54 -14.35
N GLU A 78 -2.99 -3.12 -14.84
CA GLU A 78 -4.23 -3.21 -14.06
C GLU A 78 -4.12 -4.19 -12.88
N ALA A 79 -3.34 -5.27 -13.01
CA ALA A 79 -3.02 -6.15 -11.89
C ALA A 79 -2.22 -5.41 -10.80
N LEU A 80 -1.21 -4.65 -11.19
CA LEU A 80 -0.42 -3.81 -10.28
C LEU A 80 -1.29 -2.80 -9.55
N LYS A 81 -2.15 -2.06 -10.27
CA LYS A 81 -3.09 -1.10 -9.65
C LYS A 81 -4.05 -1.78 -8.68
N ARG A 82 -4.53 -2.99 -8.98
CA ARG A 82 -5.40 -3.75 -8.07
C ARG A 82 -4.65 -4.18 -6.80
N GLN A 83 -3.42 -4.65 -6.94
CA GLN A 83 -2.58 -4.99 -5.80
C GLN A 83 -2.34 -3.78 -4.90
N LEU A 84 -1.89 -2.65 -5.47
CA LEU A 84 -1.65 -1.41 -4.74
C LEU A 84 -2.92 -0.95 -4.00
N ARG A 85 -4.07 -0.95 -4.66
CA ARG A 85 -5.36 -0.65 -4.01
C ARG A 85 -5.70 -1.60 -2.85
N SER A 86 -5.34 -2.87 -2.94
CA SER A 86 -5.54 -3.82 -1.83
C SER A 86 -4.66 -3.45 -0.64
N GLU A 87 -3.38 -3.18 -0.88
CA GLU A 87 -2.43 -2.76 0.16
C GLU A 87 -2.87 -1.46 0.83
N PHE A 88 -3.37 -0.49 0.05
CA PHE A 88 -3.93 0.75 0.59
C PHE A 88 -5.06 0.50 1.59
N ARG A 89 -5.96 -0.46 1.31
CA ARG A 89 -7.11 -0.75 2.16
C ARG A 89 -6.70 -1.31 3.53
N GLU A 90 -5.48 -1.81 3.68
CA GLU A 90 -4.95 -2.27 4.96
C GLU A 90 -4.46 -1.11 5.85
N LEU A 91 -4.26 0.09 5.28
CA LEU A 91 -3.78 1.28 6.01
C LEU A 91 -4.92 2.03 6.71
N LEU A 92 -6.16 1.81 6.28
CA LEU A 92 -7.36 2.43 6.80
C LEU A 92 -8.30 1.36 7.37
N SER A 93 -8.99 1.69 8.46
CA SER A 93 -10.07 0.81 8.94
C SER A 93 -11.24 0.81 7.96
N THR A 94 -12.06 -0.23 8.00
CA THR A 94 -13.28 -0.34 7.19
C THR A 94 -14.19 0.87 7.32
N GLN A 95 -14.33 1.42 8.53
CA GLN A 95 -15.17 2.59 8.80
C GLN A 95 -14.61 3.86 8.14
N GLU A 96 -13.30 4.04 8.17
CA GLU A 96 -12.61 5.18 7.55
C GLU A 96 -12.67 5.10 6.03
N LEU A 97 -12.45 3.91 5.47
CA LEU A 97 -12.60 3.67 4.03
C LEU A 97 -14.04 3.95 3.58
N THR A 98 -15.03 3.53 4.35
CA THR A 98 -16.45 3.79 4.05
C THR A 98 -16.72 5.30 4.09
N SER A 99 -16.25 5.99 5.12
CA SER A 99 -16.42 7.45 5.26
C SER A 99 -15.76 8.22 4.11
N TYR A 100 -14.52 7.83 3.76
CA TYR A 100 -13.80 8.36 2.61
C TYR A 100 -14.58 8.12 1.31
N SER A 101 -15.03 6.90 1.07
CA SER A 101 -15.76 6.52 -0.15
C SER A 101 -17.08 7.27 -0.31
N LEU A 102 -17.79 7.51 0.79
CA LEU A 102 -19.03 8.30 0.79
C LEU A 102 -18.78 9.77 0.40
N LYS A 103 -17.67 10.36 0.86
CA LYS A 103 -17.33 11.76 0.60
C LYS A 103 -16.60 11.98 -0.72
N LYS A 104 -15.82 11.00 -1.18
CA LYS A 104 -14.95 11.06 -2.37
C LYS A 104 -15.37 10.02 -3.40
N ARG A 105 -16.66 10.00 -3.74
CA ARG A 105 -17.21 9.10 -4.77
C ARG A 105 -16.45 9.28 -6.09
N GLY A 106 -16.01 8.17 -6.68
CA GLY A 106 -15.21 8.19 -7.91
C GLY A 106 -13.69 8.29 -7.69
N SER A 107 -13.22 8.47 -6.45
CA SER A 107 -11.79 8.33 -6.14
C SER A 107 -11.31 6.90 -6.47
N PRO A 108 -10.09 6.73 -7.02
CA PRO A 108 -9.51 5.40 -7.23
C PRO A 108 -9.31 4.61 -5.93
N TYR A 109 -9.34 5.30 -4.78
CA TYR A 109 -9.19 4.70 -3.44
C TYR A 109 -10.54 4.48 -2.74
N ALA A 110 -11.65 4.93 -3.32
CA ALA A 110 -12.96 4.61 -2.81
C ALA A 110 -13.26 3.10 -2.99
N ILE A 111 -13.97 2.53 -2.02
CA ILE A 111 -14.59 1.22 -2.18
C ILE A 111 -15.67 1.41 -3.26
N ILE A 112 -15.52 0.71 -4.38
CA ILE A 112 -16.59 0.59 -5.37
C ILE A 112 -17.72 -0.13 -4.65
N ASP A 113 -18.89 0.51 -4.59
CA ASP A 113 -20.09 -0.08 -4.00
C ASP A 113 -20.50 -1.29 -4.86
N THR A 114 -19.94 -2.46 -4.55
CA THR A 114 -20.23 -3.72 -5.25
C THR A 114 -21.67 -4.17 -5.06
N ALA A 115 -22.47 -3.47 -4.24
CA ALA A 115 -23.90 -3.71 -4.10
C ALA A 115 -24.72 -3.38 -5.37
N ALA A 116 -24.18 -2.59 -6.32
CA ALA A 116 -24.89 -2.24 -7.55
C ALA A 116 -24.70 -3.21 -8.73
N HIS A 117 -23.85 -4.25 -8.61
CA HIS A 117 -23.54 -5.16 -9.73
C HIS A 117 -24.24 -6.54 -9.65
N ASN A 118 -25.09 -6.77 -8.65
CA ASN A 118 -25.78 -8.05 -8.44
C ASN A 118 -27.31 -7.97 -8.53
N ASN A 119 -27.87 -6.95 -9.20
CA ASN A 119 -29.33 -6.80 -9.32
C ASN A 119 -29.80 -6.30 -10.70
N GLY A 120 -29.19 -6.83 -11.77
CA GLY A 120 -29.52 -6.45 -13.15
C GLY A 120 -29.66 -7.61 -14.14
N ILE A 121 -29.82 -8.85 -13.67
CA ILE A 121 -30.28 -9.97 -14.51
C ILE A 121 -31.55 -10.51 -13.88
N ARG A 122 -32.69 -9.93 -14.26
CA ARG A 122 -33.99 -10.60 -14.28
C ARG A 122 -34.64 -10.30 -15.61
#